data_AF-A0A8J6I865-F1
#
_entry.id   AF-A0A8J6I865-F1
#
_cell.length_a   1.000
_cell.length_b   1.000
_cell.length_c   1.000
_cell.angle_alpha   90.00
_cell.angle_beta   90.00
_cell.angle_gamma   90.00
#
_symmetry.space_group_name_H-M   'P 1'
#
loop_
_entity.id
_entity.type
_entity.pdbx_description
1 polymer ?
#
loop_
_entity_poly.entity_id
_entity_poly.type
_entity_poly.pdbx_seq_one_letter_code
_entity_poly.pdbx_strand_id
1 'polypeptide(L)'
;MFKRLLWLGIGVGVGVVVVRRLVRTADAFTPSGIVGGLSNSANGMLGSVRSFVEDVRSAAAEREAEIHAAFAGGEMLTDYEMESDEH
;
A
#
# COMPACT_ATOMS: atom_id res chain seq x y z
N MET A 1 10.23 12.57 -11.47
CA MET A 1 10.23 11.52 -10.42
C MET A 1 9.23 11.76 -9.28
N PHE A 2 9.11 12.98 -8.75
CA PHE A 2 8.25 13.29 -7.60
C PHE A 2 6.76 12.95 -7.79
N LYS A 3 6.23 13.07 -9.01
CA LYS A 3 4.81 12.78 -9.31
C LYS A 3 4.40 11.35 -8.97
N ARG A 4 5.28 10.37 -9.14
CA ARG A 4 4.99 8.95 -8.84
C ARG A 4 5.08 8.65 -7.34
N LEU A 5 6.07 9.22 -6.66
CA LEU A 5 6.23 9.14 -5.19
C LEU A 5 5.11 9.87 -4.44
N LEU A 6 4.70 11.05 -4.94
CA LEU A 6 3.53 11.78 -4.44
C LEU A 6 2.27 10.93 -4.57
N TRP A 7 2.08 10.24 -5.69
CA TRP A 7 0.90 9.39 -5.89
C TRP A 7 0.90 8.16 -4.95
N LEU A 8 2.07 7.56 -4.71
CA LEU A 8 2.25 6.50 -3.70
C LEU A 8 1.90 7.00 -2.28
N GLY A 9 2.44 8.16 -1.90
CA GLY A 9 2.17 8.78 -0.60
C GLY A 9 0.70 9.17 -0.43
N ILE A 10 0.06 9.67 -1.48
CA ILE A 10 -1.38 9.98 -1.50
C ILE A 10 -2.20 8.70 -1.28
N GLY A 11 -1.88 7.61 -1.98
CA GLY A 11 -2.58 6.33 -1.82
C GLY A 11 -2.51 5.79 -0.39
N VAL A 12 -1.31 5.80 0.21
CA VAL A 12 -1.12 5.40 1.62
C VAL A 12 -1.89 6.32 2.57
N GLY A 13 -1.80 7.64 2.37
CA GLY A 13 -2.51 8.62 3.19
C GLY A 13 -4.03 8.44 3.16
N VAL A 14 -4.60 8.26 1.97
CA VAL A 14 -6.04 8.01 1.79
C VAL A 14 -6.45 6.67 2.45
N GLY A 15 -5.67 5.61 2.27
CA GLY A 15 -5.91 4.31 2.91
C GLY A 15 -5.99 4.40 4.44
N VAL A 16 -5.05 5.11 5.06
CA VAL A 16 -5.03 5.33 6.52
C VAL A 16 -6.27 6.09 7.00
N VAL A 17 -6.69 7.13 6.26
CA VAL A 17 -7.89 7.93 6.62
C VAL A 17 -9.15 7.07 6.58
N VAL A 18 -9.30 6.22 5.56
CA VAL A 18 -10.44 5.31 5.43
C VAL A 18 -10.49 4.32 6.58
N VAL A 19 -9.37 3.65 6.90
CA VAL A 19 -9.29 2.70 8.04
C VAL A 19 -9.60 3.40 9.37
N ARG A 20 -9.00 4.57 9.61
CA ARG A 20 -9.27 5.38 10.80
C ARG A 20 -10.74 5.77 10.92
N ARG A 21 -11.40 6.05 9.80
CA ARG A 21 -12.83 6.38 9.77
C ARG A 21 -13.68 5.16 10.07
N LEU A 22 -13.34 3.99 9.55
CA LEU A 22 -14.02 2.72 9.85
C LEU A 22 -13.91 2.38 11.34
N VAL A 23 -12.70 2.45 11.92
CA VAL A 23 -12.47 2.19 13.35
C VAL A 23 -13.26 3.17 14.23
N ARG A 24 -13.21 4.47 13.94
CA ARG A 24 -13.93 5.48 14.73
C ARG A 24 -15.45 5.36 14.62
N THR A 25 -15.96 4.83 13.50
CA THR A 25 -17.38 4.56 13.32
C THR A 25 -17.78 3.28 14.05
N ALA A 26 -16.92 2.26 14.05
CA ALA A 26 -17.10 1.06 14.86
C ALA A 26 -17.03 1.35 16.36
N ASP A 27 -16.13 2.21 16.83
CA ASP A 27 -16.03 2.62 18.23
C ASP A 27 -17.30 3.33 18.72
N ALA A 28 -17.98 4.08 17.85
CA ALA A 28 -19.25 4.74 18.17
C ALA A 28 -20.42 3.74 18.31
N PHE A 29 -20.33 2.56 17.70
CA PHE A 29 -21.37 1.53 17.74
C PHE A 29 -21.03 0.32 18.63
N THR A 30 -19.77 0.15 19.07
CA THR A 30 -19.30 -1.10 19.67
C THR A 30 -18.62 -1.02 21.06
N PRO A 31 -18.90 -0.05 21.96
CA PRO A 31 -18.22 -0.04 23.27
C PRO A 31 -18.65 -1.17 24.24
N SER A 32 -19.69 -1.95 23.93
CA SER A 32 -20.21 -3.00 24.86
C SER A 32 -20.35 -4.40 24.25
N GLY A 33 -20.03 -4.61 22.96
CA GLY A 33 -20.37 -5.85 22.23
C GLY A 33 -19.21 -6.76 21.81
N ILE A 34 -17.96 -6.29 21.89
CA ILE A 34 -16.79 -7.02 21.37
C ILE A 34 -16.18 -8.04 22.36
N VAL A 35 -16.55 -7.96 23.65
CA VAL A 35 -15.95 -8.79 24.71
C VAL A 35 -16.34 -10.29 24.59
N GLY A 36 -17.38 -10.65 23.82
CA GLY A 36 -17.89 -12.03 23.76
C GLY A 36 -17.62 -12.85 22.50
N GLY A 37 -17.25 -12.24 21.36
CA GLY A 37 -17.32 -12.91 20.04
C GLY A 37 -16.05 -13.00 19.20
N LEU A 38 -14.96 -12.31 19.59
CA LEU A 38 -13.78 -12.16 18.72
C LEU A 38 -12.97 -13.45 18.53
N SER A 39 -12.98 -14.37 19.49
CA SER A 39 -12.09 -15.52 19.52
C SER A 39 -12.30 -16.50 18.36
N ASN A 40 -13.53 -16.61 17.82
CA ASN A 40 -13.83 -17.57 16.74
C ASN A 40 -13.71 -16.95 15.34
N SER A 41 -14.03 -15.66 15.17
CA SER A 41 -13.92 -14.96 13.87
C SER A 41 -12.53 -14.39 13.59
N ALA A 42 -11.68 -14.18 14.61
CA ALA A 42 -10.33 -13.65 14.44
C ALA A 42 -9.39 -14.58 13.67
N ASN A 43 -9.55 -15.91 13.81
CA ASN A 43 -8.70 -16.88 13.10
C ASN A 43 -8.89 -16.83 11.58
N GLY A 44 -10.14 -16.63 11.10
CA GLY A 44 -10.41 -16.49 9.67
C GLY A 44 -9.84 -15.20 9.08
N MET A 45 -10.02 -14.08 9.79
CA MET A 45 -9.48 -12.78 9.37
C MET A 45 -7.95 -12.75 9.37
N LEU A 46 -7.30 -13.34 10.38
CA LEU A 46 -5.84 -13.41 10.47
C LEU A 46 -5.25 -14.24 9.32
N GLY A 47 -5.94 -15.31 8.92
CA GLY A 47 -5.60 -16.09 7.73
C GLY A 47 -5.63 -15.25 6.45
N SER A 48 -6.70 -14.48 6.23
CA SER A 48 -6.82 -13.60 5.07
C SER A 48 -5.78 -12.49 5.04
N VAL A 49 -5.47 -11.88 6.19
CA VAL A 49 -4.41 -10.86 6.29
C VAL A 49 -3.05 -11.46 5.98
N ARG A 50 -2.72 -12.64 6.53
CA ARG A 50 -1.47 -13.33 6.23
C ARG A 50 -1.36 -13.68 4.75
N SER A 51 -2.42 -14.21 4.15
CA SER A 51 -2.46 -14.53 2.71
C SER A 51 -2.20 -13.30 1.85
N PHE A 52 -2.86 -12.18 2.16
CA PHE A 52 -2.64 -10.93 1.44
C PHE A 52 -1.19 -10.44 1.53
N VAL A 53 -0.57 -10.53 2.72
CA VAL A 53 0.84 -10.15 2.90
C VAL A 53 1.77 -11.07 2.10
N GLU A 54 1.48 -12.36 2.04
CA GLU A 54 2.22 -13.33 1.20
C GLU A 54 2.09 -12.97 -0.29
N ASP A 55 0.88 -12.66 -0.76
CA ASP A 55 0.61 -12.26 -2.16
C ASP A 55 1.36 -10.99 -2.53
N VAL A 56 1.33 -9.97 -1.65
CA VAL A 56 2.08 -8.71 -1.85
C VAL A 56 3.58 -8.97 -1.91
N ARG A 57 4.11 -9.85 -1.06
CA ARG A 57 5.52 -10.22 -1.05
C ARG A 57 5.92 -10.98 -2.32
N SER A 58 5.10 -11.91 -2.78
CA SER A 58 5.31 -12.61 -4.05
C SER A 58 5.33 -11.64 -5.23
N ALA A 59 4.33 -10.75 -5.29
CA ALA A 59 4.26 -9.71 -6.31
C ALA A 59 5.45 -8.75 -6.26
N ALA A 60 5.96 -8.42 -5.06
CA ALA A 60 7.16 -7.61 -4.91
C ALA A 60 8.41 -8.35 -5.40
N ALA A 61 8.56 -9.64 -5.07
CA ALA A 61 9.68 -10.47 -5.54
C ALA A 61 9.65 -10.66 -7.06
N GLU A 62 8.47 -10.77 -7.67
CA GLU A 62 8.29 -10.81 -9.13
C GLU A 62 8.70 -9.49 -9.80
N ARG A 63 8.47 -8.35 -9.13
CA ARG A 63 8.82 -7.00 -9.64
C ARG A 63 10.26 -6.57 -9.32
N GLU A 64 10.90 -7.16 -8.31
CA GLU A 64 12.31 -6.91 -7.98
C GLU A 64 13.23 -7.27 -9.17
N ALA A 65 12.90 -8.28 -9.97
CA ALA A 65 13.63 -8.62 -11.18
C ALA A 65 13.64 -7.48 -12.23
N GLU A 66 12.55 -6.71 -12.33
CA GLU A 66 12.44 -5.56 -13.24
C GLU A 66 13.21 -4.35 -12.71
N ILE A 67 13.16 -4.10 -11.39
CA ILE A 67 13.89 -2.99 -10.75
C ILE A 67 15.40 -3.25 -10.77
N HIS A 68 15.84 -4.49 -10.56
CA HIS A 68 17.26 -4.85 -10.64
C HIS A 68 17.82 -4.76 -12.07
N ALA A 69 17.05 -5.09 -13.10
CA ALA A 69 17.44 -4.87 -14.50
C ALA A 69 17.54 -3.36 -14.83
N ALA A 70 16.62 -2.55 -14.30
CA ALA A 70 16.67 -1.09 -14.44
C ALA A 70 17.83 -0.45 -13.65
N PHE A 71 18.16 -0.97 -12.47
CA PHE A 71 19.27 -0.49 -11.63
C PHE A 71 20.65 -0.93 -12.14
N ALA A 72 20.78 -2.12 -12.74
CA ALA A 72 22.04 -2.60 -13.33
C ALA A 72 22.39 -1.89 -14.65
N GLY A 73 21.40 -1.25 -15.30
CA GLY A 73 21.58 -0.50 -16.56
C GLY A 73 22.02 0.96 -16.40
N GLY A 74 22.04 1.54 -15.20
CA GLY A 74 22.61 2.88 -14.98
C GLY A 74 21.91 4.06 -15.68
N GLU A 75 20.77 3.86 -16.33
CA GLU A 75 19.96 4.92 -16.94
C GLU A 75 19.08 5.58 -15.86
N MET A 76 19.73 6.40 -15.03
CA MET A 76 19.07 7.33 -14.14
C MET A 76 18.46 8.47 -14.96
N LEU A 77 17.26 8.26 -15.52
CA LEU A 77 16.21 9.29 -15.66
C LEU A 77 16.70 10.68 -16.14
N THR A 78 17.56 10.75 -17.15
CA THR A 78 18.05 12.03 -17.72
C THR A 78 17.11 12.63 -18.77
N ASP A 79 16.03 11.94 -19.14
CA ASP A 79 15.23 12.31 -20.33
C ASP A 79 13.92 13.07 -20.03
N TYR A 80 13.72 13.65 -18.84
CA TYR A 80 12.50 14.40 -18.55
C TYR A 80 12.63 15.94 -18.51
N GLU A 81 13.78 16.51 -18.87
CA GLU A 81 14.01 17.98 -18.77
C GLU A 81 14.47 18.68 -20.07
N MET A 82 14.37 18.08 -21.27
CA MET A 82 14.85 18.73 -22.51
C MET A 82 13.81 18.97 -23.61
N GLU A 83 12.52 19.08 -23.29
CA GLU A 83 11.53 19.46 -24.32
C GLU A 83 10.44 20.38 -23.75
N SER A 84 10.84 21.52 -23.21
CA SER A 84 9.94 22.66 -22.95
C SER A 84 10.60 24.02 -23.15
N ASP A 85 11.73 24.06 -23.86
CA ASP A 85 12.39 25.30 -24.29
C ASP A 85 12.72 25.21 -25.78
N GLU A 86 11.70 25.16 -26.64
CA GLU A 86 11.82 25.66 -28.01
C GLU A 86 10.76 26.75 -28.25
N HIS A 87 11.26 27.98 -28.25
CA HIS A 87 10.85 29.22 -28.94
C HIS A 87 9.36 29.53 -29.18
#